data_AF-A0A353GA80-F1
#
_entry.id   AF-A0A353GA80-F1
#
_cell.length_a   1.000
_cell.length_b   1.000
_cell.length_c   1.000
_cell.angle_alpha   90.00
_cell.angle_beta   90.00
_cell.angle_gamma   90.00
#
_symmetry.space_group_name_H-M   'P 1'
#
loop_
_entity.id
_entity.type
_entity.pdbx_description
1 polymer ?
#
loop_
_entity_poly.entity_id
_entity_poly.type
_entity_poly.pdbx_seq_one_letter_code
_entity_poly.pdbx_strand_id
1 'polypeptide(L)'
;MAATFHHGPEVIEHKDGVTVVRDVKSAVTYVNGTAPIHEVHDTAIKRAAYINNRVIIRSRAEASAAFGLHQAGYTIPAALDAIFDQGDGGTIIVNNVFDPDTHKTGAAPDPSKVTTQDINGTITPAGLATGFSGAYECYNKFGYFPKLIIAPGYSPSNLVRTEMDVVATRLNALAIADLPLGLTKQQAVEARGTSGTANTSSARTVLTYPHVVIEDTTGASETRLDPLSSRLAGVIIATDLDQGWHHSPSNREIAGVVDLETAINFYPSDYQNDTNFLNEAGIVTAMRSFATGFRTFGNRSAAFPSSSHVEHFIHAPRILDMTHE
;
A
#
# COMPACT_ATOMS: atom_id res chain seq x y z
N MET A 1 -27.78 6.00 32.02
CA MET A 1 -26.95 7.19 32.32
C MET A 1 -26.75 7.94 31.01
N ALA A 2 -26.97 9.25 31.01
CA ALA A 2 -26.83 10.06 29.80
C ALA A 2 -25.37 10.04 29.33
N ALA A 3 -25.16 9.78 28.04
CA ALA A 3 -23.85 9.89 27.41
C ALA A 3 -23.43 11.36 27.43
N THR A 4 -22.31 11.65 28.07
CA THR A 4 -21.70 12.98 28.10
C THR A 4 -21.15 13.30 26.71
N PHE A 5 -21.76 14.27 26.04
CA PHE A 5 -21.24 14.83 24.78
C PHE A 5 -19.89 15.50 25.05
N HIS A 6 -18.84 15.09 24.33
CA HIS A 6 -17.51 15.70 24.37
C HIS A 6 -17.18 16.34 23.02
N HIS A 7 -16.63 17.56 23.05
CA HIS A 7 -16.18 18.29 21.86
C HIS A 7 -14.67 18.52 21.99
N GLY A 8 -13.88 17.77 21.23
CA GLY A 8 -12.42 17.75 21.27
C GLY A 8 -11.88 16.39 20.81
N PRO A 9 -10.59 16.28 20.43
CA PRO A 9 -10.01 15.02 20.00
C PRO A 9 -10.01 14.01 21.16
N GLU A 10 -10.67 12.88 20.96
CA GLU A 10 -10.73 11.77 21.90
C GLU A 10 -9.57 10.80 21.64
N VAL A 11 -8.80 10.49 22.68
CA VAL A 11 -7.74 9.48 22.63
C VAL A 11 -8.33 8.17 23.11
N ILE A 12 -8.54 7.23 22.19
CA ILE A 12 -9.02 5.88 22.52
C ILE A 12 -7.80 4.98 22.64
N GLU A 13 -7.47 4.58 23.88
CA GLU A 13 -6.41 3.61 24.14
C GLU A 13 -6.97 2.18 24.06
N HIS A 14 -6.55 1.40 23.06
CA HIS A 14 -6.83 -0.04 23.01
C HIS A 14 -5.70 -0.80 23.72
N LYS A 15 -6.01 -1.47 24.83
CA LYS A 15 -5.07 -2.34 25.55
C LYS A 15 -5.36 -3.79 25.27
N ASP A 16 -4.60 -4.40 24.35
CA ASP A 16 -4.47 -5.85 24.23
C ASP A 16 -2.98 -6.23 24.16
N GLY A 17 -2.49 -6.98 25.15
CA GLY A 17 -1.12 -7.51 25.17
C GLY A 17 -0.01 -6.54 25.61
N VAL A 18 1.23 -7.05 25.67
CA VAL A 18 2.42 -6.43 26.28
C VAL A 18 2.91 -5.17 25.55
N THR A 19 2.29 -4.81 24.42
CA THR A 19 2.65 -3.65 23.59
C THR A 19 1.45 -2.71 23.44
N VAL A 20 1.63 -1.46 23.84
CA VAL A 20 0.65 -0.39 23.57
C VAL A 20 0.82 0.04 22.12
N VAL A 21 -0.18 -0.24 21.27
CA VAL A 21 -0.20 0.33 19.92
C VAL A 21 -0.82 1.71 20.00
N ARG A 22 -0.05 2.75 19.68
CA ARG A 22 -0.56 4.11 19.53
C ARG A 22 -1.05 4.26 18.09
N ASP A 23 -2.34 4.53 17.91
CA ASP A 23 -2.87 4.87 16.59
C ASP A 23 -2.32 6.24 16.17
N VAL A 24 -1.32 6.23 15.30
CA VAL A 24 -0.85 7.44 14.61
C VAL A 24 -1.66 7.55 13.32
N LYS A 25 -2.64 8.47 13.30
CA LYS A 25 -3.59 8.61 12.18
C LYS A 25 -2.91 8.77 10.81
N SER A 26 -1.75 9.43 10.77
CA SER A 26 -0.95 9.60 9.54
C SER A 26 -0.35 8.30 8.98
N ALA A 27 -0.26 7.27 9.83
CA ALA A 27 0.30 5.96 9.55
C ALA A 27 -0.77 4.87 9.35
N VAL A 28 -2.04 5.26 9.14
CA VAL A 28 -3.12 4.32 8.83
C VAL A 28 -3.11 3.96 7.35
N THR A 29 -3.01 2.67 7.04
CA THR A 29 -2.94 2.16 5.66
C THR A 29 -4.16 1.33 5.30
N TYR A 30 -4.78 1.59 4.15
CA TYR A 30 -5.79 0.73 3.55
C TYR A 30 -5.12 -0.22 2.55
N VAL A 31 -5.17 -1.52 2.84
CA VAL A 31 -4.66 -2.58 1.97
C VAL A 31 -5.85 -3.26 1.32
N ASN A 32 -5.95 -3.17 -0.01
CA ASN A 32 -6.99 -3.80 -0.79
C ASN A 32 -6.40 -4.90 -1.67
N GLY A 33 -6.89 -6.14 -1.56
CA GLY A 33 -6.30 -7.26 -2.29
C GLY A 33 -6.96 -8.59 -1.99
N THR A 34 -6.17 -9.67 -2.08
CA THR A 34 -6.67 -11.04 -1.95
C THR A 34 -5.95 -11.81 -0.86
N ALA A 35 -6.70 -12.61 -0.10
CA ALA A 35 -6.19 -13.47 0.96
C ALA A 35 -6.80 -14.89 0.89
N PRO A 36 -6.05 -15.95 1.25
CA PRO A 36 -6.53 -17.33 1.29
C PRO A 36 -7.44 -17.60 2.50
N ILE A 37 -8.48 -16.79 2.70
CA ILE A 37 -9.34 -16.84 3.89
C ILE A 37 -10.06 -18.19 4.10
N HIS A 38 -10.19 -19.00 3.05
CA HIS A 38 -10.82 -20.32 3.13
C HIS A 38 -9.98 -21.36 3.88
N GLU A 39 -8.69 -21.12 4.05
CA GLU A 39 -7.81 -22.00 4.83
C GLU A 39 -7.86 -21.72 6.32
N VAL A 40 -8.24 -20.50 6.68
CA VAL A 40 -8.34 -20.05 8.06
C VAL A 40 -9.78 -20.16 8.57
N HIS A 41 -10.75 -19.94 7.68
CA HIS A 41 -12.19 -19.90 8.00
C HIS A 41 -12.95 -20.98 7.23
N ASP A 42 -13.23 -22.09 7.92
CA ASP A 42 -13.83 -23.33 7.40
C ASP A 42 -15.21 -23.17 6.73
N THR A 43 -16.04 -22.25 7.20
CA THR A 43 -17.44 -22.08 6.78
C THR A 43 -17.69 -20.73 6.11
N ALA A 44 -18.65 -20.70 5.17
CA ALA A 44 -19.02 -19.47 4.46
C ALA A 44 -19.44 -18.34 5.42
N ILE A 45 -20.11 -18.69 6.53
CA ILE A 45 -20.53 -17.72 7.55
C ILE A 45 -19.31 -17.07 8.23
N LYS A 46 -18.27 -17.84 8.57
CA LYS A 46 -17.03 -17.27 9.14
C LYS A 46 -16.28 -16.44 8.10
N ARG A 47 -16.19 -16.92 6.86
CA ARG A 47 -15.53 -16.20 5.75
C ARG A 47 -16.16 -14.84 5.44
N ALA A 48 -17.48 -14.71 5.56
CA ALA A 48 -18.19 -13.46 5.26
C ALA A 48 -17.67 -12.27 6.07
N ALA A 49 -17.15 -12.49 7.29
CA ALA A 49 -16.55 -11.44 8.11
C ALA A 49 -15.22 -10.87 7.52
N TYR A 50 -14.64 -11.54 6.52
CA TYR A 50 -13.35 -11.20 5.90
C TYR A 50 -13.46 -11.00 4.38
N ILE A 51 -14.67 -10.86 3.82
CA ILE A 51 -14.89 -10.56 2.40
C ILE A 51 -15.54 -9.18 2.32
N ASN A 52 -14.90 -8.24 1.62
CA ASN A 52 -15.33 -6.85 1.52
C ASN A 52 -15.70 -6.24 2.88
N ASN A 53 -15.00 -6.66 3.93
CA ASN A 53 -15.17 -6.16 5.28
C ASN A 53 -13.83 -5.68 5.80
N ARG A 54 -13.85 -4.53 6.48
CA ARG A 54 -12.64 -3.83 6.88
C ARG A 54 -12.16 -4.37 8.21
N VAL A 55 -10.99 -4.99 8.24
CA VAL A 55 -10.42 -5.60 9.44
C VAL A 55 -9.15 -4.84 9.80
N ILE A 56 -9.04 -4.39 11.04
CA ILE A 56 -7.81 -3.76 11.54
C ILE A 56 -6.81 -4.86 11.90
N ILE A 57 -5.57 -4.69 11.42
CA ILE A 57 -4.41 -5.54 11.70
C ILE A 57 -3.27 -4.66 12.20
N ARG A 58 -2.68 -5.04 13.33
CA ARG A 58 -1.57 -4.33 14.00
C ARG A 58 -0.38 -5.23 14.30
N SER A 59 -0.51 -6.53 14.07
CA SER A 59 0.59 -7.49 14.26
C SER A 59 0.56 -8.60 13.22
N ARG A 60 1.70 -9.27 13.02
CA ARG A 60 1.80 -10.48 12.18
C ARG A 60 0.90 -11.62 12.69
N ALA A 61 0.72 -11.72 14.00
CA ALA A 61 -0.16 -12.72 14.61
C ALA A 61 -1.63 -12.50 14.20
N GLU A 62 -2.12 -11.26 14.32
CA GLU A 62 -3.45 -10.88 13.84
C GLU A 62 -3.60 -11.09 12.33
N ALA A 63 -2.57 -10.72 11.55
CA ALA A 63 -2.55 -10.91 10.10
C ALA A 63 -2.76 -12.38 9.73
N SER A 64 -1.96 -13.28 10.31
CA SER A 64 -2.03 -14.72 10.03
C SER A 64 -3.36 -15.34 10.49
N ALA A 65 -3.89 -14.92 11.64
CA ALA A 65 -5.16 -15.40 12.18
C ALA A 65 -6.39 -14.90 11.40
N ALA A 66 -6.29 -13.75 10.72
CA ALA A 66 -7.37 -13.21 9.93
C ALA A 66 -7.31 -13.66 8.46
N PHE A 67 -6.13 -13.64 7.85
CA PHE A 67 -5.93 -13.72 6.41
C PHE A 67 -5.03 -14.87 5.95
N GLY A 68 -4.44 -15.62 6.88
CA GLY A 68 -3.59 -16.77 6.57
C GLY A 68 -2.15 -16.37 6.22
N LEU A 69 -1.35 -17.38 5.88
CA LEU A 69 0.02 -17.20 5.42
C LEU A 69 0.05 -16.84 3.93
N HIS A 70 1.18 -16.30 3.47
CA HIS A 70 1.36 -16.01 2.05
C HIS A 70 1.37 -17.28 1.22
N GLN A 71 0.69 -17.20 0.07
CA GLN A 71 0.61 -18.22 -0.97
C GLN A 71 0.55 -17.55 -2.33
N ALA A 72 0.98 -18.30 -3.35
CA ALA A 72 0.95 -17.84 -4.74
C ALA A 72 -0.46 -17.38 -5.15
N GLY A 73 -0.53 -16.21 -5.80
CA GLY A 73 -1.78 -15.60 -6.25
C GLY A 73 -2.52 -14.76 -5.20
N TYR A 74 -2.12 -14.81 -3.93
CA TYR A 74 -2.69 -13.99 -2.86
C TYR A 74 -1.76 -12.85 -2.46
N THR A 75 -2.31 -11.64 -2.37
CA THR A 75 -1.50 -10.42 -2.23
C THR A 75 -1.46 -9.83 -0.82
N ILE A 76 -2.52 -9.99 -0.03
CA ILE A 76 -2.63 -9.38 1.31
C ILE A 76 -1.58 -9.91 2.29
N PRO A 77 -1.38 -11.23 2.46
CA PRO A 77 -0.40 -11.71 3.43
C PRO A 77 1.03 -11.23 3.14
N ALA A 78 1.44 -11.21 1.87
CA ALA A 78 2.75 -10.67 1.46
C ALA A 78 2.84 -9.16 1.72
N ALA A 79 1.78 -8.40 1.43
CA ALA A 79 1.75 -6.97 1.69
C ALA A 79 1.89 -6.63 3.18
N LEU A 80 1.19 -7.38 4.04
CA LEU A 80 1.26 -7.20 5.49
C LEU A 80 2.66 -7.53 6.03
N ASP A 81 3.26 -8.63 5.57
CA ASP A 81 4.63 -8.98 5.96
C ASP A 81 5.63 -7.90 5.52
N ALA A 82 5.54 -7.43 4.27
CA ALA A 82 6.37 -6.35 3.75
C ALA A 82 6.22 -5.03 4.54
N ILE A 83 5.03 -4.71 5.02
CA ILE A 83 4.80 -3.54 5.89
C ILE A 83 5.45 -3.76 7.26
N PHE A 84 5.18 -4.90 7.90
CA PHE A 84 5.67 -5.19 9.24
C PHE A 84 7.19 -5.46 9.30
N ASP A 85 7.85 -5.71 8.17
CA ASP A 85 9.33 -5.77 8.09
C ASP A 85 9.98 -4.44 8.48
N GLN A 86 9.28 -3.32 8.28
CA GLN A 86 9.81 -1.98 8.61
C GLN A 86 9.61 -1.62 10.09
N GLY A 87 9.00 -2.52 10.88
CA GLY A 87 8.74 -2.35 12.30
C GLY A 87 7.27 -2.53 12.66
N ASP A 88 7.04 -2.84 13.94
CA ASP A 88 5.70 -2.94 14.51
C ASP A 88 5.21 -1.53 14.91
N GLY A 89 3.95 -1.19 14.59
CA GLY A 89 3.33 0.06 15.07
C GLY A 89 2.36 0.77 14.12
N GLY A 90 2.20 0.31 12.89
CA GLY A 90 1.16 0.82 11.98
C GLY A 90 -0.21 0.21 12.25
N THR A 91 -1.28 0.95 11.93
CA THR A 91 -2.65 0.42 11.89
C THR A 91 -3.05 0.17 10.43
N ILE A 92 -3.21 -1.11 10.09
CA ILE A 92 -3.50 -1.53 8.72
C ILE A 92 -4.97 -1.96 8.64
N ILE A 93 -5.76 -1.22 7.87
CA ILE A 93 -7.13 -1.60 7.53
C ILE A 93 -7.06 -2.48 6.28
N VAL A 94 -7.36 -3.75 6.44
CA VAL A 94 -7.33 -4.72 5.35
C VAL A 94 -8.74 -4.92 4.80
N ASN A 95 -8.85 -4.89 3.48
CA ASN A 95 -10.03 -5.28 2.72
C ASN A 95 -9.67 -6.40 1.74
N ASN A 96 -10.12 -7.61 2.05
CA ASN A 96 -10.01 -8.74 1.13
C ASN A 96 -11.21 -8.78 0.19
N VAL A 97 -10.97 -8.76 -1.12
CA VAL A 97 -12.03 -8.87 -2.14
C VAL A 97 -12.27 -10.31 -2.58
N PHE A 98 -11.32 -11.22 -2.31
CA PHE A 98 -11.44 -12.61 -2.72
C PHE A 98 -12.50 -13.34 -1.90
N ASP A 99 -13.60 -13.67 -2.56
CA ASP A 99 -14.58 -14.65 -2.12
C ASP A 99 -14.28 -16.04 -2.73
N PRO A 100 -13.85 -17.03 -1.94
CA PRO A 100 -13.57 -18.39 -2.43
C PRO A 100 -14.80 -19.14 -2.91
N ASP A 101 -16.01 -18.69 -2.57
CA ASP A 101 -17.26 -19.31 -3.02
C ASP A 101 -17.68 -18.83 -4.42
N THR A 102 -17.23 -17.64 -4.81
CA THR A 102 -17.53 -16.96 -6.09
C THR A 102 -16.35 -17.03 -7.08
N HIS A 103 -15.13 -16.77 -6.61
CA HIS A 103 -13.91 -16.77 -7.43
C HIS A 103 -13.35 -18.18 -7.52
N LYS A 104 -13.81 -18.93 -8.53
CA LYS A 104 -13.47 -20.35 -8.73
C LYS A 104 -13.07 -20.67 -10.16
N THR A 105 -12.19 -21.65 -10.31
CA THR A 105 -12.04 -22.44 -11.54
C THR A 105 -12.61 -23.83 -11.29
N GLY A 106 -13.76 -24.13 -11.91
CA GLY A 106 -14.52 -25.33 -11.59
C GLY A 106 -15.04 -25.27 -10.15
N ALA A 107 -14.66 -26.24 -9.32
CA ALA A 107 -15.04 -26.29 -7.91
C ALA A 107 -13.97 -25.69 -6.96
N ALA A 108 -12.76 -25.42 -7.47
CA ALA A 108 -11.64 -24.97 -6.65
C ALA A 108 -11.61 -23.43 -6.55
N PRO A 109 -11.38 -22.87 -5.34
CA PRO A 109 -11.09 -21.45 -5.18
C PRO A 109 -9.89 -21.03 -6.04
N ASP A 110 -10.01 -19.91 -6.75
CA ASP A 110 -9.00 -19.44 -7.69
C ASP A 110 -8.87 -17.90 -7.64
N PRO A 111 -7.80 -17.36 -7.02
CA PRO A 111 -7.61 -15.92 -6.90
C PRO A 111 -7.40 -15.22 -8.24
N SER A 112 -7.04 -15.93 -9.32
CA SER A 112 -6.92 -15.34 -10.67
C SER A 112 -8.26 -14.90 -11.26
N LYS A 113 -9.39 -15.31 -10.65
CA LYS A 113 -10.74 -14.88 -11.05
C LYS A 113 -11.15 -13.55 -10.46
N VAL A 114 -10.39 -12.99 -9.52
CA VAL A 114 -10.64 -11.63 -9.01
C VAL A 114 -10.35 -10.64 -10.12
N THR A 115 -11.35 -9.83 -10.46
CA THR A 115 -11.27 -8.86 -11.54
C THR A 115 -10.83 -7.49 -11.03
N THR A 116 -10.46 -6.60 -11.96
CA THR A 116 -10.23 -5.18 -11.61
C THR A 116 -11.49 -4.51 -11.06
N GLN A 117 -12.68 -4.99 -11.43
CA GLN A 117 -13.95 -4.47 -10.91
C GLN A 117 -14.13 -4.85 -9.43
N ASP A 118 -13.71 -6.04 -9.02
CA ASP A 118 -13.78 -6.46 -7.62
C ASP A 118 -12.84 -5.61 -6.74
N ILE A 119 -11.65 -5.31 -7.26
CA ILE A 119 -10.66 -4.44 -6.60
C ILE A 119 -11.16 -2.99 -6.51
N ASN A 120 -11.62 -2.41 -7.61
CA ASN A 120 -12.17 -1.04 -7.60
C ASN A 120 -13.39 -0.96 -6.69
N GLY A 121 -14.26 -1.97 -6.78
CA GLY A 121 -15.46 -2.09 -5.98
C GLY A 121 -16.54 -1.09 -6.35
N THR A 122 -17.64 -1.14 -5.61
CA THR A 122 -18.79 -0.26 -5.77
C THR A 122 -19.60 -0.20 -4.47
N ILE A 123 -20.65 0.60 -4.45
CA ILE A 123 -21.70 0.51 -3.43
C ILE A 123 -22.80 -0.39 -3.99
N THR A 124 -22.97 -1.56 -3.38
CA THR A 124 -24.02 -2.51 -3.79
C THR A 124 -25.42 -1.93 -3.53
N PRO A 125 -26.48 -2.47 -4.17
CA PRO A 125 -27.86 -2.07 -3.86
C PRO A 125 -28.26 -2.25 -2.39
N ALA A 126 -27.57 -3.12 -1.66
CA ALA A 126 -27.74 -3.31 -0.21
C ALA A 126 -27.03 -2.24 0.64
N GLY A 127 -26.38 -1.25 0.01
CA GLY A 127 -25.62 -0.20 0.67
C GLY A 127 -24.23 -0.63 1.16
N LEU A 128 -23.78 -1.84 0.82
CA LEU A 128 -22.47 -2.34 1.23
C LEU A 128 -21.39 -1.86 0.25
N ALA A 129 -20.36 -1.19 0.75
CA ALA A 129 -19.19 -0.84 -0.04
C ALA A 129 -18.22 -2.02 -0.20
N THR A 130 -17.75 -2.25 -1.43
CA THR A 130 -16.73 -3.25 -1.79
C THR A 130 -15.44 -2.60 -2.29
N GLY A 131 -14.36 -3.37 -2.39
CA GLY A 131 -13.08 -2.90 -2.94
C GLY A 131 -12.58 -1.59 -2.33
N PHE A 132 -12.22 -0.61 -3.17
CA PHE A 132 -11.78 0.71 -2.70
C PHE A 132 -12.90 1.62 -2.22
N SER A 133 -14.14 1.42 -2.68
CA SER A 133 -15.29 2.12 -2.08
C SER A 133 -15.37 1.86 -0.58
N GLY A 134 -14.78 0.75 -0.12
CA GLY A 134 -14.74 0.41 1.28
C GLY A 134 -13.94 1.36 2.17
N ALA A 135 -12.99 2.11 1.62
CA ALA A 135 -12.20 3.09 2.36
C ALA A 135 -13.07 4.23 2.92
N TYR A 136 -14.17 4.60 2.24
CA TYR A 136 -15.09 5.65 2.67
C TYR A 136 -15.86 5.32 3.96
N GLU A 137 -16.05 4.02 4.27
CA GLU A 137 -16.76 3.61 5.49
C GLU A 137 -15.84 3.55 6.72
N CYS A 138 -14.52 3.68 6.54
CA CYS A 138 -13.55 3.56 7.63
C CYS A 138 -13.81 4.59 8.75
N TYR A 139 -14.23 5.81 8.41
CA TYR A 139 -14.52 6.82 9.43
C TYR A 139 -15.70 6.43 10.32
N ASN A 140 -16.80 5.95 9.74
CA ASN A 140 -17.95 5.53 10.54
C ASN A 140 -17.67 4.25 11.35
N LYS A 141 -16.76 3.41 10.86
CA LYS A 141 -16.42 2.14 11.52
C LYS A 141 -15.35 2.29 12.62
N PHE A 142 -14.38 3.18 12.41
CA PHE A 142 -13.16 3.27 13.24
C PHE A 142 -12.86 4.68 13.75
N GLY A 143 -13.55 5.72 13.27
CA GLY A 143 -13.33 7.11 13.67
C GLY A 143 -12.23 7.85 12.91
N TYR A 144 -11.62 7.23 11.89
CA TYR A 144 -10.57 7.85 11.07
C TYR A 144 -10.55 7.28 9.64
N PHE A 145 -9.98 8.05 8.72
CA PHE A 145 -9.73 7.62 7.35
C PHE A 145 -8.29 7.09 7.21
N PRO A 146 -8.05 6.12 6.29
CA PRO A 146 -6.69 5.76 5.91
C PRO A 146 -5.98 6.92 5.22
N LYS A 147 -4.68 7.04 5.47
CA LYS A 147 -3.79 8.07 4.86
C LYS A 147 -2.85 7.51 3.82
N LEU A 148 -2.70 6.20 3.77
CA LEU A 148 -2.02 5.47 2.70
C LEU A 148 -2.99 4.45 2.11
N ILE A 149 -2.98 4.28 0.79
CA ILE A 149 -3.82 3.32 0.06
C ILE A 149 -2.92 2.52 -0.86
N ILE A 150 -2.96 1.19 -0.74
CA ILE A 150 -2.22 0.28 -1.60
C ILE A 150 -3.12 -0.85 -2.12
N ALA A 151 -2.82 -1.32 -3.33
CA ALA A 151 -3.36 -2.58 -3.86
C ALA A 151 -2.25 -3.41 -4.53
N PRO A 152 -1.40 -4.05 -3.71
CA PRO A 152 -0.23 -4.78 -4.20
C PRO A 152 -0.62 -5.85 -5.20
N GLY A 153 0.09 -5.93 -6.32
CA GLY A 153 -0.19 -6.85 -7.43
C GLY A 153 -1.31 -6.41 -8.37
N TYR A 154 -2.16 -5.46 -7.97
CA TYR A 154 -3.27 -4.94 -8.79
C TYR A 154 -3.04 -3.53 -9.32
N SER A 155 -2.25 -2.71 -8.61
CA SER A 155 -1.86 -1.37 -9.03
C SER A 155 -1.03 -1.29 -10.32
N PRO A 156 -0.45 -2.36 -10.91
CA PRO A 156 0.02 -2.32 -12.29
C PRO A 156 -1.06 -2.04 -13.34
N SER A 157 -2.35 -2.25 -13.03
CA SER A 157 -3.47 -1.89 -13.89
C SER A 157 -3.78 -0.40 -13.84
N ASN A 158 -3.92 0.25 -15.01
CA ASN A 158 -4.32 1.65 -15.09
C ASN A 158 -5.74 1.89 -14.53
N LEU A 159 -6.64 0.90 -14.68
CA LEU A 159 -8.00 0.97 -14.15
C LEU A 159 -8.02 1.02 -12.61
N VAL A 160 -7.09 0.28 -11.98
CA VAL A 160 -6.95 0.23 -10.53
C VAL A 160 -6.30 1.51 -10.02
N ARG A 161 -5.21 1.98 -10.65
CA ARG A 161 -4.53 3.24 -10.25
C ARG A 161 -5.45 4.45 -10.35
N THR A 162 -6.25 4.54 -11.41
CA THR A 162 -7.18 5.67 -11.56
C THR A 162 -8.20 5.69 -10.42
N GLU A 163 -8.72 4.52 -10.00
CA GLU A 163 -9.63 4.45 -8.85
C GLU A 163 -8.92 4.76 -7.53
N MET A 164 -7.71 4.25 -7.33
CA MET A 164 -6.88 4.59 -6.16
C MET A 164 -6.71 6.10 -6.03
N ASP A 165 -6.46 6.80 -7.13
CA ASP A 165 -6.29 8.26 -7.15
C ASP A 165 -7.58 9.01 -6.77
N VAL A 166 -8.74 8.54 -7.25
CA VAL A 166 -10.06 9.10 -6.89
C VAL A 166 -10.29 8.96 -5.38
N VAL A 167 -10.06 7.76 -4.83
CA VAL A 167 -10.25 7.50 -3.40
C VAL A 167 -9.24 8.28 -2.56
N ALA A 168 -7.98 8.30 -2.95
CA ALA A 168 -6.93 9.03 -2.26
C ALA A 168 -7.18 10.54 -2.24
N THR A 169 -7.61 11.11 -3.37
CA THR A 169 -7.98 12.53 -3.45
C THR A 169 -9.14 12.87 -2.54
N ARG A 170 -10.17 12.03 -2.50
CA ARG A 170 -11.35 12.27 -1.65
C ARG A 170 -11.06 12.13 -0.16
N LEU A 171 -10.13 11.25 0.23
CA LEU A 171 -9.79 10.98 1.62
C LEU A 171 -8.60 11.78 2.15
N ASN A 172 -7.99 12.64 1.32
CA ASN A 172 -6.72 13.29 1.62
C ASN A 172 -5.67 12.26 2.06
N ALA A 173 -5.50 11.23 1.22
CA ALA A 173 -4.56 10.13 1.40
C ALA A 173 -3.58 10.08 0.22
N LEU A 174 -2.58 9.20 0.32
CA LEU A 174 -1.69 8.87 -0.78
C LEU A 174 -1.97 7.47 -1.33
N ALA A 175 -2.21 7.38 -2.64
CA ALA A 175 -2.23 6.13 -3.39
C ALA A 175 -0.80 5.75 -3.77
N ILE A 176 -0.26 4.66 -3.21
CA ILE A 176 1.07 4.15 -3.59
C ILE A 176 0.88 2.98 -4.54
N ALA A 177 1.37 3.13 -5.76
CA ALA A 177 1.12 2.22 -6.86
C ALA A 177 2.41 1.78 -7.54
N ASP A 178 2.49 0.51 -7.92
CA ASP A 178 3.60 -0.05 -8.68
C ASP A 178 3.36 0.05 -10.19
N LEU A 179 4.44 0.32 -10.94
CA LEU A 179 4.47 0.10 -12.38
C LEU A 179 4.54 -1.41 -12.68
N PRO A 180 4.09 -1.86 -13.87
CA PRO A 180 4.16 -3.27 -14.26
C PRO A 180 5.52 -3.94 -14.10
N LEU A 181 5.49 -5.24 -13.79
CA LEU A 181 6.65 -6.14 -13.85
C LEU A 181 7.21 -6.24 -15.27
N GLY A 182 8.51 -6.48 -15.38
CA GLY A 182 9.26 -6.73 -16.61
C GLY A 182 9.64 -5.48 -17.40
N LEU A 183 9.34 -4.28 -16.89
CA LEU A 183 9.70 -3.04 -17.57
C LEU A 183 11.21 -2.77 -17.46
N THR A 184 11.80 -2.33 -18.56
CA THR A 184 13.08 -1.62 -18.53
C THR A 184 12.92 -0.23 -17.92
N LYS A 185 14.01 0.39 -17.48
CA LYS A 185 14.01 1.76 -16.95
C LYS A 185 13.44 2.77 -17.93
N GLN A 186 13.79 2.62 -19.21
CA GLN A 186 13.25 3.45 -20.28
C GLN A 186 11.74 3.29 -20.41
N GLN A 187 11.23 2.06 -20.40
CA GLN A 187 9.80 1.78 -20.47
C GLN A 187 9.05 2.28 -19.22
N ALA A 188 9.67 2.25 -18.04
CA ALA A 188 9.11 2.83 -16.83
C ALA A 188 8.91 4.35 -16.97
N VAL A 189 9.87 5.07 -17.54
CA VAL A 189 9.74 6.50 -17.85
C VAL A 189 8.72 6.73 -18.96
N GLU A 190 8.72 5.93 -20.02
CA GLU A 190 7.74 6.03 -21.11
C GLU A 190 6.30 5.78 -20.64
N ALA A 191 6.10 4.99 -19.58
CA ALA A 191 4.79 4.82 -18.96
C ALA A 191 4.20 6.14 -18.44
N ARG A 192 5.02 7.17 -18.19
CA ARG A 192 4.59 8.53 -17.85
C ARG A 192 4.31 9.42 -19.05
N GLY A 193 4.71 9.02 -20.27
CA GLY A 193 4.52 9.79 -21.50
C GLY A 193 3.07 9.82 -21.99
N THR A 194 2.77 10.60 -23.03
CA THR A 194 1.40 10.86 -23.52
C THR A 194 0.57 9.60 -23.80
N SER A 195 1.20 8.53 -24.30
CA SER A 195 0.56 7.23 -24.58
C SER A 195 0.85 6.16 -23.51
N GLY A 196 1.48 6.56 -22.40
CA GLY A 196 1.91 5.68 -21.33
C GLY A 196 0.77 5.27 -20.40
N THR A 197 0.92 4.12 -19.75
CA THR A 197 -0.11 3.53 -18.88
C THR A 197 -0.21 4.17 -17.49
N ALA A 198 0.73 5.05 -17.14
CA ALA A 198 0.82 5.78 -15.87
C ALA A 198 0.95 7.30 -16.09
N ASN A 199 0.38 7.80 -17.17
CA ASN A 199 0.31 9.23 -17.50
C ASN A 199 -0.73 9.95 -16.62
N THR A 200 -0.33 10.30 -15.39
CA THR A 200 -1.12 11.09 -14.44
C THR A 200 -0.30 12.25 -13.90
N SER A 201 -0.96 13.34 -13.50
CA SER A 201 -0.36 14.52 -12.86
C SER A 201 -0.82 14.67 -11.40
N SER A 202 -1.25 13.58 -10.77
CA SER A 202 -1.81 13.64 -9.42
C SER A 202 -0.73 13.79 -8.33
N ALA A 203 -0.94 14.76 -7.44
CA ALA A 203 -0.14 14.91 -6.22
C ALA A 203 -0.42 13.81 -5.18
N ARG A 204 -1.53 13.07 -5.35
CA ARG A 204 -1.99 11.99 -4.46
C ARG A 204 -1.52 10.61 -4.87
N THR A 205 -1.00 10.45 -6.09
CA THR A 205 -0.47 9.19 -6.58
C THR A 205 1.05 9.16 -6.49
N VAL A 206 1.61 8.14 -5.86
CA VAL A 206 3.04 7.84 -5.80
C VAL A 206 3.30 6.59 -6.63
N LEU A 207 4.03 6.76 -7.74
CA LEU A 207 4.41 5.65 -8.61
C LEU A 207 5.74 5.06 -8.15
N THR A 208 5.82 3.74 -8.12
CA THR A 208 6.99 3.00 -7.64
C THR A 208 7.51 2.04 -8.71
N TYR A 209 8.84 1.95 -8.82
CA TYR A 209 9.54 1.01 -9.69
C TYR A 209 11.00 0.89 -9.24
N PRO A 210 11.64 -0.30 -9.32
CA PRO A 210 11.09 -1.58 -9.78
C PRO A 210 10.48 -2.40 -8.64
N HIS A 211 10.02 -3.63 -8.93
CA HIS A 211 9.71 -4.58 -7.86
C HIS A 211 10.98 -5.01 -7.12
N VAL A 212 10.81 -5.49 -5.89
CA VAL A 212 11.89 -5.95 -5.02
C VAL A 212 11.99 -7.47 -5.03
N VAL A 213 13.21 -7.98 -4.96
CA VAL A 213 13.48 -9.41 -4.76
C VAL A 213 13.56 -9.66 -3.26
N ILE A 214 12.86 -10.69 -2.80
CA ILE A 214 12.81 -11.11 -1.40
C ILE A 214 12.85 -12.64 -1.30
N GLU A 215 13.05 -13.18 -0.11
CA GLU A 215 12.89 -14.61 0.16
C GLU A 215 11.46 -15.08 -0.18
N ASP A 216 11.33 -16.24 -0.81
CA ASP A 216 10.04 -16.87 -1.04
C ASP A 216 9.67 -17.82 0.10
N THR A 217 8.75 -17.38 0.96
CA THR A 217 8.27 -18.14 2.11
C THR A 217 7.22 -19.20 1.77
N THR A 218 6.79 -19.28 0.50
CA THR A 218 5.82 -20.29 0.04
C THR A 218 6.47 -21.65 -0.23
N GLY A 219 7.81 -21.67 -0.35
CA GLY A 219 8.59 -22.85 -0.71
C GLY A 219 8.57 -23.20 -2.20
N ALA A 220 8.03 -22.32 -3.06
CA ALA A 220 8.02 -22.52 -4.51
C ALA A 220 9.39 -22.21 -5.16
N SER A 221 10.15 -21.28 -4.59
CA SER A 221 11.49 -20.85 -5.03
C SER A 221 12.32 -20.42 -3.82
N GLU A 222 13.60 -20.08 -4.01
CA GLU A 222 14.39 -19.37 -2.98
C GLU A 222 13.97 -17.90 -2.87
N THR A 223 13.64 -17.28 -4.00
CA THR A 223 13.28 -15.86 -4.08
C THR A 223 12.05 -15.62 -4.95
N ARG A 224 11.31 -14.55 -4.63
CA ARG A 224 10.18 -14.03 -5.42
C ARG A 224 10.25 -12.51 -5.59
N LEU A 225 9.44 -11.99 -6.51
CA LEU A 225 9.27 -10.55 -6.75
C LEU A 225 8.04 -10.03 -6.03
N ASP A 226 8.23 -9.04 -5.17
CA ASP A 226 7.15 -8.35 -4.45
C ASP A 226 7.06 -6.87 -4.87
N PRO A 227 5.85 -6.28 -4.89
CA PRO A 227 5.67 -4.87 -5.22
C PRO A 227 6.32 -3.95 -4.19
N LEU A 228 6.98 -2.89 -4.68
CA LEU A 228 7.68 -1.91 -3.83
C LEU A 228 6.70 -1.07 -2.99
N SER A 229 5.45 -0.87 -3.46
CA SER A 229 4.42 -0.09 -2.76
C SER A 229 4.18 -0.53 -1.31
N SER A 230 4.16 -1.83 -1.04
CA SER A 230 3.93 -2.36 0.32
C SER A 230 5.08 -2.00 1.25
N ARG A 231 6.33 -2.15 0.78
CA ARG A 231 7.51 -1.77 1.56
C ARG A 231 7.63 -0.27 1.74
N LEU A 232 7.32 0.52 0.70
CA LEU A 232 7.29 1.98 0.81
C LEU A 232 6.22 2.44 1.82
N ALA A 233 5.05 1.81 1.85
CA ALA A 233 4.04 2.07 2.88
C ALA A 233 4.58 1.77 4.29
N GLY A 234 5.25 0.63 4.49
CA GLY A 234 5.93 0.31 5.73
C GLY A 234 6.98 1.36 6.13
N VAL A 235 7.80 1.81 5.19
CA VAL A 235 8.82 2.85 5.44
C VAL A 235 8.18 4.17 5.84
N ILE A 236 7.07 4.56 5.20
CA ILE A 236 6.31 5.76 5.58
C ILE A 236 5.76 5.62 6.99
N ILE A 237 5.16 4.48 7.34
CA ILE A 237 4.66 4.19 8.68
C ILE A 237 5.79 4.32 9.71
N ALA A 238 6.91 3.63 9.50
CA ALA A 238 8.06 3.68 10.41
C ALA A 238 8.59 5.11 10.58
N THR A 239 8.63 5.88 9.49
CA THR A 239 9.02 7.30 9.51
C THR A 239 8.09 8.15 10.35
N ASP A 240 6.79 7.96 10.19
CA ASP A 240 5.79 8.72 10.93
C ASP A 240 5.84 8.45 12.43
N LEU A 241 6.05 7.19 12.80
CA LEU A 241 6.12 6.77 14.18
C LEU A 241 7.40 7.27 14.88
N ASP A 242 8.54 7.23 14.18
CA ASP A 242 9.84 7.61 14.74
C ASP A 242 10.09 9.12 14.69
N GLN A 243 9.73 9.77 13.58
CA GLN A 243 10.13 11.15 13.27
C GLN A 243 8.96 12.09 12.98
N GLY A 244 7.80 11.55 12.62
CA GLY A 244 6.60 12.31 12.30
C GLY A 244 6.36 12.47 10.79
N TRP A 245 5.10 12.68 10.44
CA TRP A 245 4.58 12.68 9.06
C TRP A 245 5.14 13.75 8.13
N HIS A 246 5.76 14.80 8.68
CA HIS A 246 6.39 15.87 7.93
C HIS A 246 7.74 15.48 7.33
N HIS A 247 8.32 14.38 7.79
CA HIS A 247 9.57 13.86 7.24
C HIS A 247 9.34 13.13 5.91
N SER A 248 10.27 13.32 4.98
CA SER A 248 10.26 12.58 3.71
C SER A 248 10.54 11.09 3.95
N PRO A 249 9.84 10.20 3.23
CA PRO A 249 10.15 8.77 3.25
C PRO A 249 11.35 8.39 2.37
N SER A 250 12.02 9.35 1.72
CA SER A 250 13.20 9.10 0.89
C SER A 250 14.47 8.95 1.71
N ASN A 251 15.45 8.21 1.18
CA ASN A 251 16.73 7.89 1.79
C ASN A 251 16.60 7.15 3.13
N ARG A 252 15.65 6.21 3.19
CA ARG A 252 15.41 5.35 4.36
C ARG A 252 15.62 3.90 3.98
N GLU A 253 16.11 3.13 4.93
CA GLU A 253 16.34 1.70 4.72
C GLU A 253 15.04 0.98 4.36
N ILE A 254 15.15 0.03 3.43
CA ILE A 254 14.07 -0.89 3.09
C ILE A 254 14.46 -2.26 3.66
N ALA A 255 13.89 -2.61 4.81
CA ALA A 255 14.11 -3.93 5.41
C ALA A 255 13.52 -5.05 4.52
N GLY A 256 14.05 -6.27 4.64
CA GLY A 256 13.52 -7.48 4.01
C GLY A 256 13.77 -7.61 2.49
N VAL A 257 14.62 -6.76 1.89
CA VAL A 257 14.95 -6.79 0.46
C VAL A 257 16.34 -7.38 0.22
N VAL A 258 16.45 -8.33 -0.71
CA VAL A 258 17.73 -8.95 -1.09
C VAL A 258 18.28 -8.42 -2.40
N ASP A 259 17.42 -8.06 -3.37
CA ASP A 259 17.82 -7.38 -4.60
C ASP A 259 16.64 -6.61 -5.24
N LEU A 260 16.85 -6.04 -6.42
CA LEU A 260 15.79 -5.42 -7.23
C LEU A 260 15.55 -6.23 -8.51
N GLU A 261 14.32 -6.22 -9.00
CA GLU A 261 13.94 -6.81 -10.29
C GLU A 261 14.80 -6.29 -11.44
N THR A 262 15.09 -4.99 -11.43
CA THR A 262 15.99 -4.32 -12.37
C THR A 262 17.03 -3.56 -11.59
N ALA A 263 18.31 -3.75 -11.93
CA ALA A 263 19.41 -3.07 -11.27
C ALA A 263 19.32 -1.54 -11.46
N ILE A 264 19.12 -0.80 -10.37
CA ILE A 264 19.08 0.67 -10.34
C ILE A 264 20.41 1.17 -9.80
N ASN A 265 21.18 1.87 -10.63
CA ASN A 265 22.47 2.42 -10.24
C ASN A 265 22.32 3.83 -9.69
N PHE A 266 23.04 4.08 -8.60
CA PHE A 266 23.23 5.39 -8.02
C PHE A 266 24.73 5.63 -7.91
N TYR A 267 25.18 6.78 -8.43
CA TYR A 267 26.56 7.22 -8.31
C TYR A 267 26.56 8.62 -7.68
N PRO A 268 27.22 8.82 -6.52
CA PRO A 268 27.34 10.15 -5.93
C PRO A 268 27.92 11.15 -6.92
N SER A 269 27.31 12.34 -7.00
CA SER A 269 27.73 13.44 -7.89
C SER A 269 27.62 13.20 -9.39
N ASP A 270 27.07 12.06 -9.83
CA ASP A 270 26.71 11.83 -11.23
C ASP A 270 25.22 12.17 -11.42
N TYR A 271 24.94 13.07 -12.36
CA TYR A 271 23.57 13.43 -12.70
C TYR A 271 22.92 12.44 -13.68
N GLN A 272 23.71 11.70 -14.45
CA GLN A 272 23.26 10.73 -15.46
C GLN A 272 23.14 9.32 -14.89
N ASN A 273 22.50 9.19 -13.73
CA ASN A 273 22.27 7.89 -13.08
C ASN A 273 20.79 7.46 -13.17
N ASP A 274 20.54 6.18 -12.92
CA ASP A 274 19.21 5.59 -13.07
C ASP A 274 18.19 6.17 -12.08
N THR A 275 18.64 6.45 -10.85
CA THR A 275 17.75 7.03 -9.84
C THR A 275 17.26 8.43 -10.23
N ASN A 276 18.13 9.26 -10.82
CA ASN A 276 17.72 10.58 -11.32
C ASN A 276 16.79 10.43 -12.53
N PHE A 277 17.13 9.55 -13.47
CA PHE A 277 16.32 9.28 -14.65
C PHE A 277 14.87 8.92 -14.31
N LEU A 278 14.66 8.07 -13.29
CA LEU A 278 13.33 7.70 -12.80
C LEU A 278 12.66 8.84 -12.00
N ASN A 279 13.41 9.51 -11.12
CA ASN A 279 12.87 10.58 -10.27
C ASN A 279 12.49 11.85 -11.04
N GLU A 280 13.16 12.14 -12.15
CA GLU A 280 12.79 13.21 -13.08
C GLU A 280 11.48 12.90 -13.83
N ALA A 281 11.12 11.63 -13.92
CA ALA A 281 9.81 11.18 -14.37
C ALA A 281 8.81 10.99 -13.23
N GLY A 282 9.07 11.49 -12.01
CA GLY A 282 8.15 11.39 -10.86
C GLY A 282 7.89 9.95 -10.40
N ILE A 283 8.87 9.06 -10.56
CA ILE A 283 8.81 7.67 -10.13
C ILE A 283 9.74 7.49 -8.92
N VAL A 284 9.20 7.03 -7.79
CA VAL A 284 9.96 6.63 -6.61
C VAL A 284 10.61 5.28 -6.87
N THR A 285 11.87 5.16 -6.49
CA THR A 285 12.67 3.95 -6.71
C THR A 285 13.43 3.53 -5.46
N ALA A 286 14.30 2.54 -5.61
CA ALA A 286 15.25 2.12 -4.59
C ALA A 286 16.67 2.38 -5.08
N MET A 287 17.51 2.93 -4.21
CA MET A 287 18.94 3.04 -4.43
C MET A 287 19.70 2.02 -3.58
N ARG A 288 20.95 1.77 -3.95
CA ARG A 288 21.97 1.20 -3.06
C ARG A 288 23.29 1.94 -3.25
N SER A 289 24.02 2.14 -2.17
CA SER A 289 25.39 2.63 -2.17
C SER A 289 26.26 1.68 -1.33
N PHE A 290 27.57 1.93 -1.29
CA PHE A 290 28.50 1.08 -0.56
C PHE A 290 28.09 0.97 0.92
N ALA A 291 27.81 -0.27 1.36
CA ALA A 291 27.43 -0.62 2.72
C ALA A 291 26.17 0.09 3.29
N THR A 292 25.24 0.55 2.45
CA THR A 292 24.00 1.21 2.92
C THR A 292 22.78 0.30 3.02
N GLY A 293 22.86 -0.92 2.46
CA GLY A 293 21.66 -1.70 2.11
C GLY A 293 20.82 -0.99 1.04
N PHE A 294 19.61 -1.53 0.79
CA PHE A 294 18.62 -0.89 -0.07
C PHE A 294 17.93 0.25 0.66
N ARG A 295 17.76 1.36 -0.04
CA ARG A 295 17.09 2.54 0.49
C ARG A 295 16.05 3.07 -0.47
N THR A 296 14.92 3.53 0.05
CA THR A 296 13.95 4.31 -0.73
C THR A 296 14.65 5.53 -1.31
N PHE A 297 14.34 5.87 -2.55
CA PHE A 297 14.96 7.01 -3.20
C PHE A 297 13.99 7.68 -4.14
N GLY A 298 13.77 8.96 -3.90
CA GLY A 298 12.71 9.71 -4.56
C GLY A 298 11.67 10.16 -3.57
N ASN A 299 11.29 11.42 -3.68
CA ASN A 299 10.30 12.04 -2.82
C ASN A 299 9.24 12.80 -3.62
N ARG A 300 9.12 12.53 -4.92
CA ARG A 300 8.14 13.16 -5.80
C ARG A 300 6.95 12.24 -6.06
N SER A 301 5.74 12.80 -6.06
CA SER A 301 4.53 12.15 -6.55
C SER A 301 4.44 12.23 -8.07
N ALA A 302 3.41 11.62 -8.63
CA ALA A 302 3.14 11.62 -10.06
C ALA A 302 2.77 13.02 -10.59
N ALA A 303 2.52 14.02 -9.75
CA ALA A 303 2.40 15.41 -10.19
C ALA A 303 3.65 15.91 -10.93
N PHE A 304 4.83 15.39 -10.61
CA PHE A 304 6.06 15.70 -11.33
C PHE A 304 6.16 14.87 -12.63
N PRO A 305 6.64 15.44 -13.75
CA PRO A 305 7.20 16.80 -13.91
C PRO A 305 6.18 17.88 -14.29
N SER A 306 4.90 17.53 -14.47
CA SER A 306 3.88 18.48 -14.95
C SER A 306 3.62 19.66 -14.00
N SER A 307 3.90 19.49 -12.71
CA SER A 307 3.81 20.53 -11.68
C SER A 307 5.11 20.65 -10.92
N SER A 308 5.59 21.90 -10.76
CA SER A 308 6.70 22.29 -9.90
C SER A 308 6.23 22.88 -8.56
N HIS A 309 4.94 22.79 -8.25
CA HIS A 309 4.41 23.25 -6.96
C HIS A 309 4.86 22.32 -5.82
N VAL A 310 5.06 22.86 -4.61
CA VAL A 310 5.63 22.11 -3.46
C VAL A 310 4.89 20.81 -3.14
N GLU A 311 3.60 20.73 -3.44
CA GLU A 311 2.76 19.54 -3.24
C GLU A 311 3.17 18.32 -4.08
N HIS A 312 4.04 18.50 -5.08
CA HIS A 312 4.62 17.35 -5.77
C HIS A 312 5.58 16.56 -4.87
N PHE A 313 6.04 17.09 -3.74
CA PHE A 313 6.85 16.35 -2.78
C PHE A 313 5.96 15.55 -1.83
N ILE A 314 6.17 14.25 -1.70
CA ILE A 314 5.31 13.30 -0.96
C ILE A 314 4.95 13.77 0.46
N HIS A 315 5.89 14.39 1.18
CA HIS A 315 5.67 14.85 2.54
C HIS A 315 4.85 16.15 2.62
N ALA A 316 4.83 16.98 1.58
CA ALA A 316 4.14 18.27 1.61
C ALA A 316 2.61 18.14 1.67
N PRO A 317 1.93 17.34 0.81
CA PRO A 317 0.50 17.09 0.98
C PRO A 317 0.19 16.45 2.33
N ARG A 318 1.07 15.57 2.84
CA ARG A 318 0.88 14.95 4.17
C ARG A 318 0.92 15.96 5.30
N ILE A 319 1.80 16.96 5.24
CA ILE A 319 1.79 18.08 6.21
C ILE A 319 0.45 18.80 6.16
N LEU A 320 -0.02 19.15 4.95
CA LEU A 320 -1.30 19.85 4.77
C LEU A 320 -2.47 19.03 5.31
N ASP A 321 -2.56 17.75 4.93
CA ASP A 321 -3.67 16.88 5.30
C ASP A 321 -3.73 16.62 6.79
N MET A 322 -2.58 16.33 7.40
CA MET A 322 -2.51 16.02 8.83
C MET A 322 -2.65 17.24 9.73
N THR A 323 -2.43 18.45 9.20
CA THR A 323 -2.71 19.70 9.93
C THR A 323 -4.22 19.97 10.00
N HIS A 324 -5.00 19.43 9.06
CA HIS A 324 -6.45 19.59 8.98
C HIS A 324 -7.24 18.41 9.59
N GLU A 325 -6.55 17.40 10.14
CA GLU A 325 -7.15 16.26 10.86
C GLU A 325 -7.37 16.50 12.35
#